data_AF-A0A3E2NBL4-F1
#
_entry.id   AF-A0A3E2NBL4-F1
#
_cell.length_a   1.000
_cell.length_b   1.000
_cell.length_c   1.000
_cell.angle_alpha   90.00
_cell.angle_beta   90.00
_cell.angle_gamma   90.00
#
_symmetry.space_group_name_H-M   'P 1'
#
loop_
_entity.id
_entity.type
_entity.pdbx_description
1 polymer ?
#
loop_
_entity_poly.entity_id
_entity_poly.type
_entity_poly.pdbx_seq_one_letter_code
_entity_poly.pdbx_strand_id
1 'polypeptide(L)'
;MKVLGTNTSLPYGMLQKIKQLSDKEIYHNQFRVICRCKGIADGNKKCELTGLGSKVFSAGWTSITGNRTELELCETEDIWICKDGTLGNEYVSVKDLQ
;
A
#
# COMPACT_ATOMS: atom_id res chain seq x y z
N MET A 1 -8.41 -14.22 -6.86
CA MET A 1 -7.57 -13.02 -6.63
C MET A 1 -7.18 -13.02 -5.17
N LYS A 2 -5.98 -12.55 -4.81
CA LYS A 2 -5.55 -12.40 -3.40
C LYS A 2 -5.18 -10.96 -3.13
N VAL A 3 -5.22 -10.57 -1.86
CA VAL A 3 -4.70 -9.27 -1.43
C VAL A 3 -3.38 -9.51 -0.74
N LEU A 4 -2.31 -8.94 -1.30
CA LEU A 4 -0.98 -8.96 -0.70
C LEU A 4 -0.82 -7.74 0.19
N GLY A 5 -0.16 -7.90 1.33
CA GLY A 5 0.22 -6.83 2.24
C GLY A 5 1.73 -6.84 2.48
N THR A 6 2.35 -5.68 2.54
CA THR A 6 3.77 -5.52 2.91
C THR A 6 4.01 -4.16 3.55
N ASN A 7 5.12 -4.02 4.28
CA ASN A 7 5.55 -2.74 4.80
C ASN A 7 6.72 -2.25 3.95
N THR A 8 6.58 -1.08 3.34
CA THR A 8 7.64 -0.49 2.50
C THR A 8 7.69 1.02 2.65
N SER A 9 8.81 1.62 2.23
CA SER A 9 8.91 3.07 2.11
C SER A 9 8.19 3.56 0.86
N LEU A 10 7.66 4.78 0.92
CA LEU A 10 7.00 5.43 -0.21
C LEU A 10 7.98 6.31 -1.00
N PRO A 11 7.76 6.50 -2.32
CA PRO A 11 8.42 7.55 -3.08
C PRO A 11 8.22 8.93 -2.43
N TYR A 12 9.22 9.81 -2.55
CA TYR A 12 9.21 11.11 -1.86
C TYR A 12 7.95 11.94 -2.10
N GLY A 13 7.47 12.03 -3.35
CA GLY A 13 6.25 12.77 -3.67
C GLY A 13 4.99 12.22 -2.98
N MET A 14 4.83 10.89 -2.97
CA MET A 14 3.73 10.23 -2.27
C MET A 14 3.85 10.37 -0.75
N LEU A 15 5.09 10.31 -0.21
CA LEU A 15 5.37 10.49 1.21
C LEU A 15 4.96 11.89 1.69
N GLN A 16 5.20 12.94 0.90
CA GLN A 16 4.78 14.30 1.26
C GLN A 16 3.27 14.42 1.30
N LYS A 17 2.57 13.87 0.30
CA LYS A 17 1.10 13.91 0.24
C LYS A 17 0.47 13.10 1.37
N ILE A 18 0.94 11.89 1.65
CA ILE A 18 0.34 11.06 2.71
C ILE A 18 0.52 11.70 4.09
N LYS A 19 1.65 12.38 4.34
CA LYS A 19 1.88 13.14 5.58
C LYS A 19 0.92 14.33 5.75
N GLN A 20 0.39 14.89 4.67
CA GLN A 20 -0.63 15.94 4.73
C GLN A 20 -2.04 15.37 4.97
N LEU A 21 -2.25 14.08 4.70
CA LEU A 21 -3.54 13.41 4.81
C LEU A 21 -3.72 12.62 6.11
N SER A 22 -2.65 12.40 6.87
CA SER A 22 -2.72 11.72 8.17
C SER A 22 -2.97 12.73 9.27
N ASP A 23 -3.92 12.41 10.14
CA ASP A 23 -4.21 13.18 11.36
C ASP A 23 -3.20 12.88 12.49
N LYS A 24 -2.22 12.00 12.24
CA LYS A 24 -1.21 11.57 13.21
C LYS A 24 0.18 12.00 12.78
N GLU A 25 1.03 12.24 13.77
CA GLU A 25 2.43 12.51 13.51
C GLU A 25 3.14 11.22 13.06
N ILE A 26 3.58 11.21 11.80
CA ILE A 26 4.24 10.05 11.19
C ILE A 26 5.74 10.11 11.45
N TYR A 27 6.20 9.37 12.46
CA TYR A 27 7.62 9.28 12.82
C TYR A 27 8.40 8.23 12.00
N HIS A 28 7.71 7.31 11.34
CA HIS A 28 8.34 6.23 10.57
C HIS A 28 8.10 6.39 9.08
N ASN A 29 9.11 6.06 8.27
CA ASN A 29 9.01 6.17 6.80
C ASN A 29 8.47 4.90 6.13
N GLN A 30 8.02 3.90 6.90
CA GLN A 30 7.44 2.67 6.38
C GLN A 30 5.92 2.70 6.50
N PHE A 31 5.27 2.22 5.45
CA PHE A 31 3.83 2.23 5.29
C PHE A 31 3.35 0.84 4.89
N ARG A 32 2.20 0.46 5.43
CA ARG A 32 1.52 -0.75 5.00
C ARG A 32 0.90 -0.49 3.64
N VAL A 33 1.32 -1.25 2.66
CA VAL A 33 0.80 -1.25 1.29
C VAL A 33 0.06 -2.55 1.07
N ILE A 34 -1.17 -2.45 0.57
CA ILE A 34 -1.96 -3.60 0.15
C ILE A 34 -2.23 -3.56 -1.35
N CYS A 35 -2.26 -4.73 -1.98
CA CYS A 35 -2.52 -4.86 -3.41
C CYS A 35 -3.35 -6.10 -3.76
N ARG A 36 -4.49 -5.91 -4.43
CA ARG A 36 -5.25 -6.99 -5.04
C ARG A 36 -4.56 -7.46 -6.31
N CYS A 37 -4.09 -8.70 -6.32
CA CYS A 37 -3.33 -9.23 -7.45
C CYS A 37 -3.40 -10.77 -7.54
N LYS A 38 -2.88 -11.30 -8.65
CA LYS A 38 -2.73 -12.76 -8.85
C LYS A 38 -1.50 -13.33 -8.12
N GLY A 39 -0.49 -12.50 -7.84
CA GLY A 39 0.80 -12.89 -7.27
C GLY A 39 1.76 -11.71 -7.17
N ILE A 40 2.95 -11.93 -6.59
CA ILE A 40 3.95 -10.87 -6.36
C ILE A 40 4.31 -10.15 -7.66
N ALA A 41 4.52 -10.89 -8.76
CA ALA A 41 4.85 -10.29 -10.06
C ALA A 41 3.75 -9.36 -10.58
N ASP A 42 2.48 -9.78 -10.46
CA ASP A 42 1.33 -8.96 -10.84
C ASP A 42 1.18 -7.74 -9.92
N GLY A 43 1.36 -7.93 -8.61
CA GLY A 43 1.34 -6.83 -7.64
C GLY A 43 2.41 -5.77 -7.93
N ASN A 44 3.65 -6.18 -8.17
CA ASN A 44 4.74 -5.28 -8.51
C ASN A 44 4.53 -4.57 -9.85
N LYS A 45 3.96 -5.26 -10.86
CA LYS A 45 3.59 -4.61 -12.13
C LYS A 45 2.59 -3.48 -11.92
N LYS A 46 1.57 -3.70 -11.06
CA LYS A 46 0.60 -2.65 -10.73
C LYS A 46 1.25 -1.49 -9.98
N CYS A 47 2.13 -1.76 -9.02
CA CYS A 47 2.88 -0.73 -8.30
C CYS A 47 3.79 0.11 -9.21
N GLU A 48 4.39 -0.51 -10.22
CA GLU A 48 5.22 0.18 -11.20
C GLU A 48 4.37 1.14 -12.05
N LEU A 49 3.20 0.68 -12.52
CA LEU A 49 2.26 1.51 -13.28
C LEU A 49 1.73 2.71 -12.49
N THR A 50 1.67 2.60 -11.16
CA THR A 50 1.23 3.71 -10.30
C THR A 50 2.39 4.58 -9.79
N GLY A 51 3.62 4.27 -10.16
CA GLY A 51 4.81 5.00 -9.69
C GLY A 51 5.19 4.70 -8.23
N LEU A 52 4.56 3.72 -7.59
CA LEU A 52 4.89 3.28 -6.23
C LEU A 52 6.23 2.54 -6.17
N GLY A 53 6.58 1.84 -7.25
CA GLY A 53 7.88 1.18 -7.42
C GLY A 53 7.78 -0.24 -8.01
N SER A 54 8.90 -0.76 -8.50
CA SER A 54 8.95 -2.05 -9.22
C SER A 54 9.23 -3.28 -8.34
N LYS A 55 9.59 -3.08 -7.06
CA LYS A 55 9.91 -4.16 -6.10
C LYS A 55 9.28 -3.92 -4.72
N VAL A 56 8.00 -3.56 -4.72
CA VAL A 56 7.24 -3.31 -3.48
C VAL A 56 7.00 -4.60 -2.71
N PHE A 57 6.58 -5.66 -3.40
CA PHE A 57 6.31 -6.98 -2.83
C PHE A 57 7.47 -7.95 -3.05
N SER A 58 7.80 -8.73 -2.01
CA SER A 58 8.86 -9.74 -2.03
C SER A 58 8.52 -10.93 -1.12
N ALA A 59 8.99 -12.13 -1.49
CA ALA A 59 8.54 -13.39 -0.87
C ALA A 59 8.82 -13.51 0.64
N GLY A 60 9.79 -12.77 1.18
CA GLY A 60 10.12 -12.78 2.62
C GLY A 60 9.42 -11.72 3.46
N TRP A 61 8.82 -10.70 2.83
CA TRP A 61 8.26 -9.52 3.51
C TRP A 61 6.81 -9.23 3.12
N THR A 62 6.23 -10.08 2.28
CA THR A 62 4.86 -9.99 1.80
C THR A 62 4.02 -11.12 2.35
N SER A 63 2.88 -10.77 2.93
CA SER A 63 1.87 -11.72 3.39
C SER A 63 0.60 -11.60 2.57
N ILE A 64 -0.22 -12.65 2.56
CA ILE A 64 -1.61 -12.55 2.12
C ILE A 64 -2.42 -12.03 3.30
N THR A 65 -3.19 -10.97 3.11
CA THR A 65 -4.02 -10.42 4.16
C THR A 65 -5.37 -11.12 4.24
N GLY A 66 -5.84 -11.36 5.47
CA GLY A 66 -7.22 -11.74 5.79
C GLY A 66 -7.99 -10.64 6.52
N ASN A 67 -7.44 -9.42 6.59
CA ASN A 67 -8.11 -8.30 7.24
C ASN A 67 -9.32 -7.85 6.41
N ARG A 68 -10.51 -7.82 7.02
CA ARG A 68 -11.77 -7.51 6.32
C ARG A 68 -11.75 -6.14 5.64
N THR A 69 -11.25 -5.11 6.31
CA THR A 69 -11.16 -3.74 5.77
C THR A 69 -10.28 -3.72 4.52
N GLU A 70 -9.13 -4.40 4.54
CA GLU A 70 -8.21 -4.46 3.40
C GLU A 70 -8.84 -5.21 2.22
N LEU A 71 -9.61 -6.26 2.49
CA LEU A 71 -10.35 -7.00 1.47
C LEU A 71 -11.44 -6.14 0.83
N GLU A 72 -12.24 -5.44 1.64
CA GLU A 72 -13.33 -4.55 1.17
C GLU A 72 -12.79 -3.40 0.31
N LEU A 73 -11.70 -2.74 0.73
CA LEU A 73 -11.01 -1.72 -0.06
C LEU A 73 -10.52 -2.26 -1.40
N CYS A 74 -9.98 -3.48 -1.39
CA CYS A 74 -9.51 -4.11 -2.61
C CYS A 74 -10.64 -4.54 -3.58
N GLU A 75 -11.90 -4.52 -3.15
CA GLU A 75 -13.03 -4.67 -4.08
C GLU A 75 -13.29 -3.42 -4.93
N THR A 76 -12.86 -2.24 -4.47
CA THR A 76 -13.04 -0.98 -5.22
C THR A 76 -11.81 -0.62 -6.05
N GLU A 77 -10.60 -0.70 -5.47
CA GLU A 77 -9.35 -0.43 -6.18
C GLU A 77 -8.23 -1.40 -5.85
N ASP A 78 -7.24 -1.49 -6.75
CA ASP A 78 -6.19 -2.48 -6.63
C ASP A 78 -5.18 -2.18 -5.51
N ILE A 79 -4.77 -0.93 -5.30
CA ILE A 79 -3.65 -0.59 -4.40
C ILE A 79 -4.06 0.48 -3.40
N TRP A 80 -3.82 0.20 -2.14
CA TRP A 80 -4.08 1.11 -1.03
C TRP A 80 -2.87 1.20 -0.11
N ILE A 81 -2.73 2.35 0.54
CA ILE A 81 -1.64 2.64 1.46
C ILE A 81 -2.26 3.10 2.78
N CYS A 82 -1.84 2.49 3.89
CA CYS A 82 -2.29 2.90 5.23
C CYS A 82 -1.76 4.30 5.52
N LYS A 83 -2.66 5.24 5.86
CA LYS A 83 -2.30 6.65 6.11
C LYS A 83 -1.37 6.81 7.31
N ASP A 84 -1.55 5.95 8.31
CA ASP A 84 -0.89 6.06 9.61
C ASP A 84 0.44 5.28 9.70
N GLY A 85 0.96 4.78 8.58
CA GLY A 85 2.19 4.00 8.53
C GLY A 85 1.92 2.50 8.47
N THR A 86 2.55 1.71 9.35
CA THR A 86 2.53 0.23 9.25
C THR A 86 1.32 -0.43 9.92
N LEU A 87 0.64 0.29 10.82
CA LEU A 87 -0.51 -0.18 11.58
C LEU A 87 -1.62 0.87 11.53
N GLY A 88 -2.84 0.44 11.22
CA GLY A 88 -3.99 1.33 11.12
C GLY A 88 -5.12 0.72 10.31
N ASN A 89 -6.27 1.38 10.35
CA ASN A 89 -7.47 1.00 9.60
C ASN A 89 -7.84 2.03 8.53
N GLU A 90 -7.07 3.11 8.42
CA GLU A 90 -7.33 4.20 7.50
C GLU A 90 -6.38 4.11 6.31
N TYR A 91 -6.95 4.06 5.12
CA TYR A 91 -6.22 3.86 3.88
C TYR A 91 -6.53 4.98 2.89
N VAL A 92 -5.59 5.22 1.99
CA VAL A 92 -5.73 6.11 0.84
C VAL A 92 -5.39 5.33 -0.42
N SER A 93 -6.10 5.60 -1.51
CA SER A 93 -5.77 5.00 -2.80
C SER A 93 -4.42 5.52 -3.27
N VAL A 94 -3.62 4.65 -3.90
CA VAL A 94 -2.37 5.09 -4.52
C VAL A 94 -2.62 6.15 -5.61
N LYS A 95 -3.78 6.15 -6.26
CA LYS A 95 -4.12 7.12 -7.31
C LYS A 95 -4.27 8.53 -6.76
N ASP A 96 -4.80 8.66 -5.55
CA ASP A 96 -4.95 9.97 -4.88
C ASP A 96 -3.59 10.56 -4.46
N LEU A 97 -2.52 9.74 -4.49
CA LEU A 97 -1.16 10.15 -4.17
C LEU A 97 -0.29 10.42 -5.42
N GLN A 98 -0.79 10.15 -6.64
CA GLN A 98 -0.12 10.54 -7.89
C GLN A 98 -0.26 12.03 -8.15
#